data_AF-A0A7C0Z6X0-F1
#
_entry.id   AF-A0A7C0Z6X0-F1
#
_cell.length_a   1.000
_cell.length_b   1.000
_cell.length_c   1.000
_cell.angle_alpha   90.00
_cell.angle_beta   90.00
_cell.angle_gamma   90.00
#
_symmetry.space_group_name_H-M   'P 1'
#
loop_
_entity.id
_entity.type
_entity.pdbx_description
1 polymer ?
#
loop_
_entity_poly.entity_id
_entity_poly.type
_entity_poly.pdbx_seq_one_letter_code
_entity_poly.pdbx_strand_id
1 'polypeptide(L)'
;MFPLPKHRSVVEDRIPTLDELRRLMQYANAEMHALIELAASSGIRIGALIKLRVEDLDFDRDNEILVICVGLSSQRQELDTMH
;
A
#
# COMPACT_ATOMS: atom_id res chain seq x y z
N MET A 1 0.87 -29.08 33.21
CA MET A 1 1.95 -28.51 32.37
C MET A 1 1.42 -28.46 30.95
N PHE A 2 1.03 -27.28 30.47
CA PHE A 2 0.51 -27.11 29.11
C PHE A 2 1.70 -27.13 28.12
N PRO A 3 1.65 -27.92 27.03
CA PRO A 3 2.73 -27.95 26.07
C PRO A 3 2.80 -26.60 25.34
N LEU A 4 3.98 -25.95 25.38
CA LEU A 4 4.25 -24.77 24.58
C LEU A 4 4.17 -25.16 23.09
N PRO A 5 3.60 -24.30 22.23
CA PRO A 5 3.48 -24.56 20.81
C PRO A 5 4.87 -24.81 20.20
N LYS A 6 5.06 -25.99 19.60
CA LYS A 6 6.35 -26.47 19.06
C LYS A 6 6.76 -25.82 17.74
N HIS A 7 5.91 -24.99 17.15
CA HIS A 7 6.15 -24.43 15.83
C HIS A 7 5.97 -22.91 15.86
N ARG A 8 7.09 -22.19 15.70
CA ARG A 8 7.11 -20.76 15.45
C ARG A 8 7.38 -20.62 13.95
N SER A 9 6.36 -20.30 13.16
CA SER A 9 6.58 -19.89 11.77
C SER A 9 7.23 -18.51 11.82
N VAL A 10 8.55 -18.47 11.63
CA VAL A 10 9.24 -17.21 11.39
C VAL A 10 8.98 -16.89 9.92
N VAL A 11 8.02 -16.01 9.68
CA VAL A 11 7.85 -15.42 8.34
C VAL A 11 8.97 -14.39 8.20
N GLU A 12 9.95 -14.67 7.35
CA GLU A 12 10.94 -13.67 6.99
C GLU A 12 10.28 -12.60 6.12
N ASP A 13 10.24 -11.38 6.64
CA ASP A 13 9.81 -10.20 5.89
C ASP A 13 10.93 -9.79 4.93
N ARG A 14 10.86 -10.30 3.70
CA ARG A 14 11.89 -10.12 2.68
C ARG A 14 11.34 -9.33 1.50
N ILE A 15 12.09 -8.30 1.09
CA ILE A 15 11.80 -7.54 -0.12
C ILE A 15 11.76 -8.46 -1.36
N PRO A 16 10.82 -8.26 -2.30
CA PRO A 16 10.77 -9.03 -3.53
C PRO A 16 11.94 -8.68 -4.46
N THR A 17 12.36 -9.64 -5.28
CA THR A 17 13.27 -9.41 -6.41
C THR A 17 12.56 -8.75 -7.57
N LEU A 18 13.34 -8.19 -8.49
CA LEU A 18 12.84 -7.66 -9.75
C LEU A 18 12.13 -8.73 -10.60
N ASP A 19 12.63 -9.98 -10.60
CA ASP A 19 12.00 -11.07 -11.35
C ASP A 19 10.68 -11.54 -10.71
N GLU A 20 10.58 -11.50 -9.39
CA GLU A 20 9.31 -11.76 -8.68
C GLU A 20 8.29 -10.66 -8.98
N LEU A 21 8.69 -9.38 -8.99
CA LEU A 21 7.82 -8.28 -9.40
C LEU A 21 7.35 -8.45 -10.85
N ARG A 22 8.25 -8.77 -11.78
CA ARG A 22 7.89 -9.04 -13.19
C ARG A 22 6.86 -10.16 -13.31
N ARG A 23 7.03 -11.25 -12.55
CA ARG A 23 6.06 -12.34 -12.52
C ARG A 23 4.71 -11.91 -11.96
N LEU A 24 4.69 -11.11 -10.89
CA LEU A 24 3.44 -10.57 -10.35
C LEU A 24 2.70 -9.74 -11.40
N MET A 25 3.42 -8.89 -12.12
CA MET A 25 2.86 -8.05 -13.18
C MET A 25 2.34 -8.88 -14.36
N GLN A 26 3.00 -9.97 -14.75
CA GLN A 26 2.53 -10.84 -15.84
C GLN A 26 1.15 -11.46 -15.62
N TYR A 27 0.76 -11.70 -14.37
CA TYR A 27 -0.52 -12.32 -14.01
C TYR A 27 -1.52 -11.33 -13.38
N ALA A 28 -1.11 -10.08 -13.17
CA ALA A 28 -1.94 -9.05 -12.57
C ALA A 28 -3.05 -8.60 -13.54
N ASN A 29 -4.26 -8.37 -13.01
CA ASN A 29 -5.28 -7.61 -13.73
C ASN A 29 -4.96 -6.10 -13.65
N ALA A 30 -5.71 -5.25 -14.36
CA ALA A 30 -5.43 -3.81 -14.41
C ALA A 30 -5.39 -3.13 -13.03
N GLU A 31 -6.30 -3.51 -12.13
CA GLU A 31 -6.34 -2.98 -10.76
C GLU A 31 -5.11 -3.40 -9.96
N MET A 32 -4.73 -4.67 -10.03
CA MET A 32 -3.57 -5.20 -9.34
C MET A 32 -2.27 -4.61 -9.89
N HIS A 33 -2.20 -4.37 -11.20
CA HIS A 33 -1.10 -3.65 -11.86
C HIS A 33 -0.91 -2.27 -11.23
N ALA A 34 -1.98 -1.49 -11.12
CA ALA A 34 -1.93 -0.16 -10.53
C ALA A 34 -1.48 -0.21 -9.07
N LEU A 35 -2.01 -1.16 -8.28
CA LEU A 35 -1.65 -1.31 -6.87
C LEU A 35 -0.19 -1.72 -6.67
N ILE A 36 0.33 -2.65 -7.48
CA ILE A 36 1.72 -3.11 -7.41
C ILE A 36 2.66 -1.97 -7.79
N GLU A 37 2.39 -1.26 -8.89
CA GLU A 37 3.19 -0.10 -9.33
C GLU A 37 3.20 0.99 -8.25
N LEU A 38 2.04 1.30 -7.69
CA LEU A 38 1.93 2.31 -6.64
C LEU A 38 2.73 1.92 -5.40
N ALA A 39 2.59 0.67 -4.94
CA ALA A 39 3.31 0.16 -3.79
C ALA A 39 4.84 0.15 -4.00
N ALA A 40 5.29 -0.31 -5.18
CA ALA A 40 6.69 -0.46 -5.50
C ALA A 40 7.39 0.88 -5.78
N SER A 41 6.71 1.83 -6.43
CA SER A 41 7.28 3.13 -6.80
C SER A 41 7.26 4.15 -5.67
N SER A 42 6.22 4.15 -4.83
CA SER A 42 6.05 5.16 -3.78
C SER A 42 6.52 4.70 -2.40
N GLY A 43 6.70 3.39 -2.19
CA GLY A 43 7.01 2.82 -0.88
C GLY A 43 5.88 2.99 0.15
N ILE A 44 4.64 3.20 -0.29
CA ILE A 44 3.48 3.35 0.59
C ILE A 44 3.25 2.07 1.40
N ARG A 45 2.97 2.23 2.70
CA ARG A 45 2.66 1.09 3.57
C ARG A 45 1.27 0.56 3.24
N ILE A 46 1.08 -0.76 3.35
CA ILE A 46 -0.20 -1.43 3.07
C ILE A 46 -1.39 -0.79 3.80
N GLY A 47 -1.22 -0.39 5.07
CA GLY A 47 -2.28 0.24 5.86
C GLY A 47 -2.72 1.63 5.37
N ALA A 48 -1.85 2.33 4.63
CA ALA A 48 -2.18 3.58 3.96
C ALA A 48 -2.75 3.31 2.55
N LEU A 49 -2.17 2.37 1.81
CA LEU A 49 -2.62 1.98 0.47
C LEU A 49 -4.10 1.56 0.46
N ILE A 50 -4.54 0.74 1.42
CA ILE A 50 -5.94 0.28 1.51
C ILE A 50 -6.94 1.38 1.91
N LYS A 51 -6.45 2.54 2.39
CA LYS A 51 -7.28 3.70 2.80
C LYS A 51 -7.17 4.87 1.81
N LEU A 52 -6.42 4.69 0.73
CA LEU A 52 -6.17 5.71 -0.26
C LEU A 52 -7.47 6.01 -1.01
N ARG A 53 -7.81 7.28 -1.11
CA ARG A 53 -8.95 7.76 -1.90
C ARG A 53 -8.44 8.52 -3.12
N VAL A 54 -9.29 8.66 -4.14
CA VAL A 54 -8.94 9.43 -5.34
C VAL A 54 -8.64 10.90 -5.00
N GLU A 55 -9.30 11.47 -3.99
CA GLU A 55 -9.04 12.83 -3.50
C GLU A 55 -7.65 13.02 -2.87
N ASP A 56 -6.98 11.93 -2.48
CA ASP A 56 -5.62 11.98 -1.94
C ASP A 56 -4.54 12.07 -3.03
N LEU A 57 -4.96 11.98 -4.29
CA LEU A 57 -4.09 12.04 -5.46
C LEU A 57 -4.06 13.47 -6.01
N ASP A 58 -2.91 14.11 -5.86
CA ASP A 58 -2.66 15.46 -6.37
C ASP A 58 -2.04 15.34 -7.76
N PHE A 59 -2.87 15.51 -8.79
CA PHE A 59 -2.49 15.45 -10.21
C PHE A 59 -1.98 16.79 -10.76
N ASP A 60 -2.17 17.89 -10.03
CA ASP A 60 -1.88 19.25 -10.53
C ASP A 60 -0.54 19.79 -10.03
N ARG A 61 0.00 19.20 -8.96
CA ARG A 61 1.25 19.66 -8.33
C ARG A 61 2.49 19.45 -9.19
N ASP A 62 2.55 18.35 -9.93
CA ASP A 62 3.67 18.00 -10.81
C ASP A 62 3.16 17.18 -12.00
N ASN A 63 3.63 17.50 -13.21
CA ASN A 63 3.20 16.81 -14.43
C ASN A 63 3.96 15.50 -14.69
N GLU A 64 5.07 15.25 -13.99
CA GLU A 64 5.92 14.09 -14.16
C GLU A 64 5.69 13.01 -13.08
N ILE A 65 5.18 13.41 -11.91
CA ILE A 65 4.96 12.51 -10.77
C ILE A 65 3.57 12.70 -10.15
N LEU A 66 2.95 11.58 -9.78
CA LEU A 66 1.72 11.60 -8.97
C LEU A 66 2.07 11.81 -7.50
N VAL A 67 1.58 12.88 -6.89
CA VAL A 67 1.82 13.15 -5.46
C VAL A 67 0.69 12.57 -4.63
N ILE A 68 1.05 11.72 -3.66
CA ILE A 68 0.11 11.04 -2.77
C ILE A 68 0.09 11.72 -1.40
N CYS A 69 -1.02 12.34 -1.06
CA CYS A 69 -1.24 13.01 0.22
C CYS A 69 -1.83 12.04 1.25
N VAL A 70 -0.98 11.38 2.04
CA VAL A 70 -1.46 10.47 3.10
C VAL A 70 -1.81 11.28 4.35
N GLY A 71 -3.08 11.63 4.51
CA GLY A 71 -3.59 12.26 5.72
C GLY A 71 -3.51 11.31 6.93
N LEU A 72 -3.01 11.79 8.07
CA LEU A 72 -3.11 11.06 9.34
C LEU A 72 -4.59 10.89 9.68
N SER A 73 -5.00 9.65 9.97
CA SER A 73 -6.39 9.25 10.22
C SER A 73 -7.11 10.07 11.29
N SER A 74 -6.38 10.74 12.18
CA SER A 74 -6.94 11.63 13.20
C SER A 74 -7.60 12.89 12.63
N GLN A 75 -7.14 13.41 11.48
CA GLN A 75 -7.71 14.63 10.88
C GLN A 75 -8.95 14.39 10.02
N ARG A 76 -9.21 13.14 9.61
CA ARG A 76 -10.40 12.79 8.79
C ARG A 76 -11.67 12.61 9.61
N GLN A 77 -11.58 12.16 10.87
CA GLN A 77 -12.74 12.02 11.76
C GLN A 77 -13.42 13.37 12.04
N GLU A 78 -12.66 14.46 12.10
CA GLU A 78 -13.22 15.80 12.33
C GLU A 78 -13.99 16.34 11.10
N LEU A 79 -13.53 16.01 9.88
CA LEU A 79 -14.17 16.47 8.64
C LEU A 79 -15.46 15.71 8.33
N ASP A 80 -15.51 14.39 8.57
CA ASP A 80 -16.71 13.57 8.36
C ASP A 80 -17.83 13.86 9.38
N THR A 81 -17.52 14.54 10.50
CA THR A 81 -18.52 14.89 11.55
C THR A 81 -19.14 16.30 11.35
N MET A 82 -18.73 17.02 10.30
CA MET A 82 -19.21 18.37 9.98
C MET A 82 -20.29 18.41 8.87
N HIS A 83 -20.77 17.24 8.43
CA HIS A 83 -21.90 17.08 7.51
C HIS A 83 -23.03 16.25 8.15
#